data_AF-A0A9W8DI58-F1
#
_entry.id   AF-A0A9W8DI58-F1
#
_cell.length_a   1.000
_cell.length_b   1.000
_cell.length_c   1.000
_cell.angle_alpha   90.00
_cell.angle_beta   90.00
_cell.angle_gamma   90.00
#
_symmetry.space_group_name_H-M   'P 1'
#
loop_
_entity.id
_entity.type
_entity.pdbx_description
1 polymer ?
#
loop_
_entity_poly.entity_id
_entity_poly.type
_entity_poly.pdbx_seq_one_letter_code
_entity_poly.pdbx_strand_id
1 'polypeptide(L)'
;MSMAQVNDKLIGAGLLAIGSFVFTYYSIWTLVIPFVDEDHPARMLFPPQWFAIAIPVFLLAIGITGIFGFLSFVMLKSGKKAAKKST
;
A
#
# COMPACT_ATOMS: atom_id res chain seq x y z
N MET A 1 -2.65 -6.92 35.14
CA MET A 1 -2.88 -6.63 33.70
C MET A 1 -3.81 -7.71 33.18
N SER A 2 -4.91 -7.39 32.51
CA SER A 2 -5.80 -8.44 32.00
C SER A 2 -5.11 -9.23 30.89
N MET A 3 -5.44 -10.51 30.73
CA MET A 3 -4.90 -11.35 29.64
C MET A 3 -5.14 -10.75 28.26
N ALA A 4 -6.28 -10.07 28.06
CA ALA A 4 -6.58 -9.33 26.84
C ALA A 4 -5.54 -8.22 26.57
N GLN A 5 -5.21 -7.43 27.59
CA GLN A 5 -4.26 -6.30 27.46
C GLN A 5 -2.82 -6.76 27.18
N VAL A 6 -2.43 -7.96 27.64
CA VAL A 6 -1.13 -8.57 27.32
C VAL A 6 -1.11 -9.05 25.87
N ASN A 7 -2.20 -9.66 25.40
CA ASN A 7 -2.34 -10.11 24.01
C ASN A 7 -2.30 -8.95 23.01
N ASP A 8 -3.01 -7.86 23.30
CA ASP A 8 -3.02 -6.66 22.45
C ASP A 8 -1.63 -6.02 22.36
N LYS A 9 -0.88 -5.99 23.47
CA LYS A 9 0.50 -5.51 23.49
C LYS A 9 1.45 -6.39 22.67
N LEU A 10 1.31 -7.70 22.75
CA LEU A 10 2.12 -8.66 21.98
C LEU A 10 1.87 -8.50 20.48
N ILE A 11 0.60 -8.39 20.08
CA ILE A 11 0.22 -8.16 18.67
C ILE A 11 0.78 -6.82 18.19
N GLY A 12 0.61 -5.76 18.99
CA GLY A 12 1.14 -4.43 18.66
C GLY A 12 2.66 -4.44 18.50
N ALA A 13 3.39 -5.09 19.42
CA ALA A 13 4.84 -5.23 19.33
C ALA A 13 5.27 -6.04 18.08
N GLY A 14 4.54 -7.12 17.77
CA GLY A 14 4.77 -7.91 16.57
C GLY A 14 4.57 -7.10 15.29
N LEU A 15 3.47 -6.36 15.21
CA LEU A 15 3.17 -5.48 14.06
C LEU A 15 4.23 -4.38 13.91
N LEU A 16 4.70 -3.79 15.02
CA LEU A 16 5.78 -2.80 14.99
C LEU A 16 7.10 -3.39 14.51
N ALA A 17 7.46 -4.59 14.98
CA ALA A 17 8.68 -5.27 14.55
C ALA A 17 8.64 -5.61 13.05
N ILE A 18 7.52 -6.19 12.58
CA ILE A 18 7.32 -6.52 11.17
C ILE A 18 7.34 -5.24 10.31
N GLY A 19 6.60 -4.21 10.73
CA GLY A 19 6.55 -2.93 10.03
C GLY A 19 7.93 -2.28 9.94
N SER A 20 8.70 -2.30 11.02
CA SER A 20 10.07 -1.74 11.06
C SER A 20 11.01 -2.52 10.12
N PHE A 21 10.90 -3.84 10.09
CA PHE A 21 11.69 -4.68 9.19
C PHE A 21 11.37 -4.37 7.71
N VAL A 22 10.08 -4.38 7.35
CA VAL A 22 9.63 -4.09 5.99
C VAL A 22 10.01 -2.68 5.57
N PHE A 23 9.83 -1.69 6.45
CA PHE A 23 10.21 -0.30 6.20
C PHE A 23 11.71 -0.16 5.94
N THR A 24 12.54 -0.81 6.74
CA THR A 24 14.00 -0.74 6.59
C THR A 24 14.44 -1.40 5.29
N TYR A 25 13.93 -2.60 4.98
CA TYR A 25 14.22 -3.30 3.74
C TYR A 25 13.83 -2.45 2.52
N TYR A 26 12.62 -1.89 2.52
CA TYR A 26 12.13 -1.05 1.42
C TYR A 26 12.90 0.27 1.31
N SER A 27 13.29 0.88 2.42
CA SER A 27 14.11 2.10 2.43
C SER A 27 15.49 1.85 1.84
N ILE A 28 16.16 0.76 2.21
CA ILE A 28 17.45 0.38 1.61
C ILE A 28 17.27 0.12 0.10
N TRP A 29 16.24 -0.61 -0.27
CA TRP A 29 15.97 -0.93 -1.67
C TRP A 29 15.71 0.31 -2.52
N THR A 30 14.92 1.26 -2.04
CA THR A 30 14.56 2.48 -2.78
C THR A 30 15.67 3.54 -2.75
N LEU A 31 16.33 3.72 -1.61
CA LEU A 31 17.24 4.84 -1.39
C LEU A 31 18.71 4.48 -1.53
N VAL A 32 19.12 3.24 -1.23
CA VAL A 32 20.55 2.86 -1.21
C VAL A 32 20.96 2.13 -2.48
N ILE A 33 20.19 1.12 -2.91
CA ILE A 33 20.47 0.32 -4.11
C ILE A 33 20.66 1.12 -5.41
N PRO A 34 19.97 2.24 -5.71
CA PRO A 34 20.25 3.00 -6.94
C PRO A 34 21.68 3.57 -7.02
N PHE A 35 22.39 3.66 -5.89
CA PHE A 35 23.78 4.13 -5.84
C PHE A 35 24.80 2.98 -5.85
N VAL A 36 24.35 1.73 -5.91
CA VAL A 36 25.19 0.54 -5.95
C VAL A 36 25.37 0.09 -7.41
N ASP A 37 26.60 -0.21 -7.79
CA ASP A 37 26.95 -0.67 -9.13
C ASP A 37 26.13 -1.89 -9.56
N GLU A 38 25.84 -1.99 -10.86
CA GLU A 38 24.94 -3.01 -11.39
C GLU A 38 25.49 -4.43 -11.22
N ASP A 39 26.82 -4.58 -11.24
CA ASP A 39 27.53 -5.86 -11.08
C ASP A 39 27.72 -6.28 -9.61
N HIS A 40 27.28 -5.46 -8.66
CA HIS A 40 27.51 -5.73 -7.24
C HIS A 40 26.58 -6.84 -6.73
N PRO A 41 27.10 -7.87 -6.02
CA PRO A 41 26.33 -9.03 -5.57
C PRO A 41 25.18 -8.66 -4.61
N ALA A 42 25.29 -7.53 -3.91
CA ALA A 42 24.20 -7.03 -3.05
C ALA A 42 22.89 -6.83 -3.82
N ARG A 43 22.93 -6.52 -5.13
CA ARG A 43 21.74 -6.31 -5.95
C ARG A 43 20.93 -7.60 -6.18
N MET A 44 21.51 -8.78 -5.92
CA MET A 44 20.80 -10.06 -5.93
C MET A 44 19.85 -10.23 -4.73
N LEU A 45 20.07 -9.49 -3.64
CA LEU A 45 19.22 -9.53 -2.45
C LEU A 45 17.95 -8.67 -2.59
N PHE A 46 17.86 -7.90 -3.68
CA PHE A 46 16.78 -6.96 -3.95
C PHE A 46 16.13 -7.23 -5.30
N PRO A 47 14.81 -7.02 -5.44
CA PRO A 47 14.18 -7.10 -6.74
C PRO A 47 14.68 -5.98 -7.68
N PRO A 48 14.45 -6.11 -9.01
CA PRO A 48 14.79 -5.07 -9.97
C PRO A 48 14.22 -3.69 -9.61
N GLN A 49 15.00 -2.64 -9.83
CA GLN A 49 14.68 -1.26 -9.42
C GLN A 49 13.33 -0.75 -9.92
N TRP A 50 12.88 -1.22 -11.09
CA TRP A 50 11.56 -0.89 -11.63
C TRP A 50 10.42 -1.19 -10.64
N PHE A 51 10.51 -2.29 -9.88
CA PHE A 51 9.48 -2.65 -8.91
C PHE A 51 9.40 -1.67 -7.74
N ALA A 52 10.52 -1.06 -7.35
CA ALA A 52 10.56 -0.06 -6.28
C ALA A 52 9.72 1.19 -6.60
N ILE A 53 9.52 1.48 -7.89
CA ILE A 53 8.67 2.59 -8.38
C ILE A 53 7.27 2.08 -8.72
N ALA A 54 7.17 0.89 -9.34
CA ALA A 54 5.89 0.33 -9.78
C ALA A 54 4.94 0.02 -8.62
N ILE A 55 5.45 -0.46 -7.48
CA ILE A 55 4.61 -0.82 -6.33
C ILE A 55 3.81 0.39 -5.80
N PRO A 56 4.43 1.54 -5.44
CA PRO A 56 3.69 2.73 -5.03
C PRO A 56 2.72 3.25 -6.09
N VAL A 57 3.14 3.27 -7.36
CA VAL A 57 2.32 3.76 -8.47
C VAL A 57 1.07 2.89 -8.64
N PHE A 58 1.21 1.57 -8.58
CA PHE A 58 0.10 0.64 -8.72
C PHE A 58 -0.89 0.74 -7.56
N LEU A 59 -0.39 0.87 -6.32
CA LEU A 59 -1.24 1.11 -5.14
C LEU A 59 -2.04 2.41 -5.27
N LEU A 60 -1.38 3.48 -5.73
CA LEU A 60 -2.03 4.78 -5.95
C LEU A 60 -3.07 4.69 -7.07
N ALA A 61 -2.75 4.02 -8.18
CA ALA A 61 -3.67 3.82 -9.30
C ALA A 61 -4.92 3.04 -8.88
N ILE A 62 -4.77 1.97 -8.09
CA ILE A 62 -5.89 1.21 -7.53
C ILE A 62 -6.72 2.10 -6.60
N GLY A 63 -6.07 2.84 -5.71
CA GLY A 63 -6.76 3.75 -4.78
C GLY A 63 -7.61 4.78 -5.52
N ILE A 64 -7.02 5.44 -6.52
CA ILE A 64 -7.70 6.40 -7.38
C ILE A 64 -8.87 5.76 -8.13
N THR A 65 -8.64 4.60 -8.76
CA THR A 65 -9.67 3.87 -9.50
C THR A 65 -10.83 3.49 -8.59
N GLY A 66 -10.55 3.06 -7.36
CA GLY A 66 -11.57 2.74 -6.36
C GLY A 66 -12.42 3.96 -5.98
N ILE A 67 -11.79 5.12 -5.76
CA ILE A 67 -12.48 6.38 -5.45
C ILE A 67 -13.38 6.80 -6.62
N PHE A 68 -12.83 6.90 -7.84
CA PHE A 68 -13.61 7.29 -9.02
C PHE A 68 -14.73 6.31 -9.34
N GLY A 69 -14.48 5.00 -9.19
CA GLY A 69 -15.49 3.96 -9.35
C GLY A 69 -16.64 4.11 -8.36
N PHE A 70 -16.32 4.36 -7.09
CA PHE A 70 -17.32 4.58 -6.05
C PHE A 70 -18.14 5.85 -6.30
N LEU A 71 -17.48 6.97 -6.64
CA LEU A 71 -18.16 8.22 -6.97
C LEU A 71 -19.11 8.05 -8.17
N SER A 72 -18.64 7.41 -9.23
CA SER A 72 -19.45 7.10 -10.42
C SER A 72 -20.67 6.25 -10.05
N PHE A 73 -20.48 5.22 -9.22
CA PHE A 73 -21.56 4.36 -8.75
C PHE A 73 -22.64 5.13 -7.96
N VAL A 74 -22.23 6.01 -7.05
CA VAL A 74 -23.15 6.84 -6.25
C VAL A 74 -23.92 7.83 -7.13
N MET A 75 -23.25 8.49 -8.08
CA MET A 75 -23.89 9.43 -9.01
C MET A 75 -24.93 8.72 -9.91
N LEU A 76 -24.59 7.55 -10.45
CA LEU A 76 -25.51 6.75 -11.26
C LEU A 76 -26.74 6.30 -10.44
N LYS A 77 -26.56 5.93 -9.17
CA LYS A 77 -27.65 5.51 -8.29
C LYS A 77 -28.58 6.68 -7.92
N SER A 78 -28.04 7.87 -7.65
CA SER A 78 -28.82 9.06 -7.33
C SER A 78 -29.52 9.66 -8.55
N GLY A 79 -28.88 9.66 -9.72
CA GLY A 79 -29.48 10.13 -10.97
C GLY A 79 -30.69 9.30 -11.43
N LYS A 80 -30.64 7.97 -11.27
CA LYS A 80 -31.77 7.08 -11.58
C LYS A 80 -33.01 7.34 -10.72
N LYS A 81 -32.85 7.86 -9.49
CA LYS A 81 -33.97 8.25 -8.62
C LYS A 81 -34.60 9.58 -9.02
N ALA A 82 -33.80 10.52 -9.52
CA ALA A 82 -34.30 11.81 -10.01
C ALA A 82 -35.09 11.65 -11.33
N ALA A 83 -34.61 10.81 -12.25
CA ALA A 83 -35.28 10.55 -13.53
C ALA A 83 -36.61 9.78 -13.39
N LYS A 84 -36.82 9.04 -12.30
CA LYS A 84 -38.07 8.28 -12.06
C LYS A 84 -39.19 9.11 -11.40
N LYS A 85 -38.92 10.36 -10.99
CA LYS A 85 -39.89 11.22 -10.29
C LYS A 85 -40.58 12.24 -11.22
N SER A 86 -40.20 12.29 -12.50
CA SER A 86 -40.72 13.25 -13.48
C SER A 86 -41.56 12.58 -14.60
N THR A 87 -42.13 11.41 -14.35
CA THR A 87 -43.10 10.73 -15.22
C THR A 87 -44.21 10.19 -14.33
#